data_AF-R6R885-F1
#
_entry.id   AF-R6R885-F1
#
_cell.length_a   1.000
_cell.length_b   1.000
_cell.length_c   1.000
_cell.angle_alpha   90.00
_cell.angle_beta   90.00
_cell.angle_gamma   90.00
#
_symmetry.space_group_name_H-M   'P 1'
#
loop_
_entity.id
_entity.type
_entity.pdbx_description
1 polymer ?
#
loop_
_entity_poly.entity_id
_entity_poly.type
_entity_poly.pdbx_seq_one_letter_code
_entity_poly.pdbx_strand_id
1 'polypeptide(L)'
;MNKLIDYENTLVDKIKKMPERKKIKEIENQIFQNEKSLSLIKNFQNAQEDYSFCLRVLKNDQKLIKEKQDLLYKAKLEMDNDKLIKQYNDLLKTINEPLYYLEFKLISLFQKRGHHQC
;
A
#
# COMPACT_ATOMS: atom_id res chain seq x y z
N MET A 1 3.83 5.61 -32.21
CA MET A 1 4.43 4.87 -31.08
C MET A 1 5.18 5.78 -30.10
N ASN A 2 6.01 6.72 -30.57
CA ASN A 2 6.86 7.54 -29.70
C ASN A 2 6.12 8.44 -28.68
N LYS A 3 4.99 9.06 -29.06
CA LYS A 3 4.25 9.98 -28.16
C LYS A 3 3.77 9.34 -26.86
N LEU A 4 3.39 8.05 -26.88
CA LEU A 4 2.90 7.38 -25.67
C LEU A 4 4.03 7.20 -24.66
N ILE A 5 5.20 6.77 -25.14
CA ILE A 5 6.43 6.62 -24.36
C ILE A 5 6.89 7.98 -23.82
N ASP A 6 6.78 9.05 -24.61
CA ASP A 6 7.12 10.41 -24.16
C ASP A 6 6.21 10.89 -23.02
N TYR A 7 4.90 10.60 -23.09
CA TYR A 7 3.96 10.92 -22.00
C TYR A 7 4.21 10.09 -20.75
N GLU A 8 4.50 8.80 -20.91
CA GLU A 8 4.88 7.91 -19.80
C GLU A 8 6.12 8.41 -19.07
N ASN A 9 7.19 8.72 -19.83
CA ASN A 9 8.43 9.27 -19.27
C ASN A 9 8.20 10.60 -18.55
N THR A 10 7.36 11.48 -19.12
CA THR A 10 6.99 12.75 -18.50
C THR A 10 6.24 12.55 -17.18
N LEU A 11 5.32 11.58 -17.13
CA LEU A 11 4.56 11.27 -15.92
C LEU A 11 5.48 10.69 -14.83
N VAL A 12 6.34 9.74 -15.19
CA VAL A 12 7.35 9.15 -14.30
C VAL A 12 8.27 10.22 -13.72
N ASP A 13 8.73 11.16 -14.55
CA ASP A 13 9.61 12.25 -14.10
C ASP A 13 8.89 13.22 -13.15
N LYS A 14 7.61 13.51 -13.39
CA LYS A 14 6.80 14.30 -12.46
C LYS A 14 6.65 13.59 -11.12
N ILE A 15 6.35 12.29 -11.11
CA ILE A 15 6.23 11.48 -9.89
C ILE A 15 7.57 11.43 -9.14
N LYS A 16 8.70 11.26 -9.85
CA LYS A 16 10.04 11.25 -9.26
C LYS A 16 10.39 12.57 -8.58
N LYS A 17 9.90 13.70 -9.11
CA LYS A 17 10.16 15.06 -8.62
C LYS A 17 9.14 15.55 -7.59
N MET A 18 8.14 14.75 -7.23
CA MET A 18 7.15 15.10 -6.21
C MET A 18 7.84 15.39 -4.86
N PRO A 19 7.57 16.53 -4.21
CA PRO A 19 8.16 16.85 -2.91
C PRO A 19 7.80 15.82 -1.83
N GLU A 20 6.65 15.16 -1.97
CA GLU A 20 6.18 14.07 -1.12
C GLU A 20 7.16 12.88 -1.12
N ARG A 21 7.85 12.58 -2.24
CA ARG A 21 8.88 11.52 -2.28
C ARG A 21 10.06 11.79 -1.36
N LYS A 22 10.45 13.06 -1.21
CA LYS A 22 11.57 13.44 -0.34
C LYS A 22 11.17 13.25 1.12
N LYS A 23 9.96 13.68 1.47
CA LYS A 23 9.35 13.49 2.80
C LYS A 23 9.15 12.02 3.15
N ILE A 24 8.76 11.18 2.18
CA ILE A 24 8.67 9.73 2.36
C ILE A 24 10.00 9.15 2.78
N LYS A 25 11.09 9.44 2.06
CA LYS A 25 12.43 8.94 2.41
C LYS A 25 12.89 9.40 3.80
N GLU A 26 12.57 10.64 4.17
CA GLU A 26 12.88 11.17 5.50
C GLU A 26 12.13 10.39 6.60
N ILE A 27 10.84 10.11 6.40
CA ILE A 27 10.04 9.33 7.35
C ILE A 27 10.47 7.86 7.38
N GLU A 28 10.81 7.26 6.23
CA GLU A 28 11.38 5.91 6.17
C GLU A 28 12.63 5.81 7.04
N ASN A 29 13.57 6.76 6.90
CA ASN A 29 14.77 6.79 7.73
C ASN A 29 14.43 6.94 9.23
N GLN A 30 13.44 7.77 9.57
CA GLN A 30 12.99 7.92 10.96
C GLN A 30 12.38 6.62 11.51
N ILE A 31 11.60 5.89 10.69
CA ILE A 31 11.05 4.58 11.05
C ILE A 31 12.19 3.58 11.27
N PHE A 32 13.18 3.53 10.38
CA PHE A 32 14.33 2.63 10.50
C PHE A 32 15.19 2.90 11.73
N GLN A 33 15.23 4.15 12.21
CA GLN A 33 15.94 4.51 13.43
C GLN A 33 15.09 4.34 14.70
N ASN A 34 13.79 4.06 14.56
CA ASN A 34 12.86 3.92 15.66
C ASN A 34 12.55 2.45 15.95
N GLU A 35 13.18 1.91 17.00
CA GLU A 35 13.02 0.52 17.43
C GLU A 35 11.55 0.14 17.71
N LYS A 36 10.77 1.07 18.25
CA LYS A 36 9.33 0.85 18.51
C LYS A 36 8.57 0.66 17.20
N SER A 37 8.76 1.56 16.22
CA SER A 37 8.09 1.45 14.92
C SER A 37 8.50 0.16 14.20
N LEU A 38 9.79 -0.22 14.25
CA LEU A 38 10.26 -1.49 13.70
C LEU A 38 9.64 -2.71 14.39
N SER A 39 9.52 -2.68 15.73
CA SER A 39 8.88 -3.75 16.49
C SER A 39 7.40 -3.90 16.10
N LEU A 40 6.66 -2.80 15.93
CA LEU A 40 5.27 -2.83 15.48
C LEU A 40 5.12 -3.42 14.08
N ILE A 41 5.99 -3.01 13.14
CA ILE A 41 6.01 -3.56 11.78
C ILE A 41 6.27 -5.07 11.81
N LYS A 42 7.26 -5.51 12.59
CA LYS A 42 7.60 -6.93 12.72
C LYS A 42 6.46 -7.74 13.35
N ASN A 43 5.80 -7.19 14.38
CA ASN A 43 4.66 -7.86 15.02
C ASN A 43 3.50 -8.04 14.04
N PHE A 44 3.21 -7.01 13.24
CA PHE A 44 2.21 -7.11 12.18
C PHE A 44 2.58 -8.15 11.12
N GLN A 45 3.85 -8.17 10.66
CA GLN A 45 4.33 -9.17 9.69
C GLN A 45 4.18 -10.60 10.22
N ASN A 46 4.61 -10.86 11.46
CA ASN A 46 4.48 -12.18 12.08
C ASN A 46 3.00 -12.61 12.19
N ALA A 47 2.11 -11.71 12.61
CA ALA A 47 0.69 -12.01 12.69
C ALA A 47 0.07 -12.28 11.31
N GLN A 48 0.55 -11.60 10.27
CA GLN A 48 0.12 -11.80 8.88
C GLN A 48 0.57 -13.18 8.36
N GLU A 49 1.80 -13.58 8.66
CA GLU A 49 2.33 -14.91 8.31
C GLU A 49 1.55 -16.02 9.02
N ASP A 50 1.31 -15.88 10.34
CA ASP A 50 0.52 -16.82 11.14
C ASP A 50 -0.89 -17.01 10.58
N TYR A 51 -1.58 -15.90 10.27
CA TYR A 51 -2.92 -15.96 9.71
C TYR A 51 -2.93 -16.59 8.32
N SER A 52 -1.99 -16.21 7.46
CA SER A 52 -1.83 -16.78 6.12
C SER A 52 -1.53 -18.28 6.15
N PHE A 53 -0.70 -18.70 7.10
CA PHE A 53 -0.43 -20.12 7.35
C PHE A 53 -1.70 -20.86 7.75
N CYS A 54 -2.49 -20.33 8.70
CA CYS A 54 -3.74 -20.95 9.12
C CYS A 54 -4.73 -21.09 7.96
N LEU A 55 -4.88 -20.06 7.13
CA LEU A 55 -5.73 -20.12 5.93
C LEU A 55 -5.27 -21.14 4.89
N ARG A 56 -3.97 -21.46 4.84
CA ARG A 56 -3.42 -22.42 3.87
C ARG A 56 -3.43 -23.85 4.37
N VAL A 57 -3.06 -24.06 5.63
CA VAL A 57 -2.77 -25.39 6.20
C VAL A 57 -3.88 -25.87 7.13
N LEU A 58 -4.46 -24.98 7.92
CA LEU A 58 -5.42 -25.31 9.00
C LEU A 58 -6.86 -24.90 8.64
N LYS A 59 -7.23 -25.04 7.36
CA LYS A 59 -8.52 -24.56 6.80
C LYS A 59 -9.77 -25.02 7.54
N ASN A 60 -9.70 -26.18 8.20
CA ASN A 60 -10.82 -26.78 8.92
C ASN A 60 -10.92 -26.29 10.38
N ASP A 61 -9.88 -25.64 10.91
CA ASP A 61 -9.88 -25.08 12.26
C ASP A 61 -10.34 -23.62 12.25
N GLN A 62 -11.66 -23.44 12.12
CA GLN A 62 -12.29 -22.12 12.07
C GLN A 62 -12.07 -21.30 13.35
N LYS A 63 -11.90 -21.97 14.49
CA LYS A 63 -11.66 -21.30 15.77
C LYS A 63 -10.27 -20.66 15.75
N LEU A 64 -9.24 -21.42 15.40
CA LEU A 64 -7.87 -20.91 15.33
C LEU A 64 -7.70 -19.83 14.26
N ILE A 65 -8.35 -19.99 13.09
CA ILE A 65 -8.35 -18.97 12.03
C ILE A 65 -8.89 -17.65 12.56
N LYS A 66 -10.02 -17.67 13.30
CA LYS A 66 -10.61 -16.48 13.89
C LYS A 66 -9.70 -15.84 14.94
N GLU A 67 -9.08 -16.65 15.81
CA GLU A 67 -8.12 -16.15 16.80
C GLU A 67 -6.92 -15.45 16.15
N LYS A 68 -6.35 -16.03 15.08
CA LYS A 68 -5.26 -15.41 14.33
C LYS A 68 -5.69 -14.17 13.56
N GLN A 69 -6.92 -14.14 13.04
CA GLN A 69 -7.50 -12.94 12.42
C GLN A 69 -7.59 -11.78 13.43
N ASP A 70 -8.07 -12.05 14.64
CA ASP A 70 -8.20 -11.03 15.69
C ASP A 70 -6.83 -10.50 16.14
N LEU A 71 -5.82 -11.37 16.22
CA LEU A 71 -4.43 -10.96 16.51
C LEU A 71 -3.83 -10.09 15.41
N LEU A 72 -4.04 -10.46 14.14
CA LEU A 72 -3.62 -9.66 12.99
C LEU A 72 -4.29 -8.27 13.01
N TYR A 73 -5.59 -8.22 13.30
CA TYR A 73 -6.33 -6.97 13.39
C TYR A 73 -5.77 -6.06 14.51
N LYS A 74 -5.53 -6.62 15.70
CA LYS A 74 -4.94 -5.86 16.82
C LYS A 74 -3.54 -5.34 16.48
N ALA A 75 -2.68 -6.18 15.92
CA ALA A 75 -1.34 -5.76 15.51
C ALA A 75 -1.38 -4.65 14.45
N LYS A 76 -2.33 -4.71 13.51
CA LYS A 76 -2.54 -3.65 12.52
C LYS A 76 -2.98 -2.34 13.15
N LEU A 77 -3.94 -2.38 14.09
CA LEU A 77 -4.39 -1.19 14.80
C LEU A 77 -3.26 -0.53 15.61
N GLU A 78 -2.46 -1.33 16.32
CA GLU A 78 -1.31 -0.81 17.08
C GLU A 78 -0.28 -0.15 16.15
N MET A 79 0.01 -0.79 15.02
CA MET A 79 0.92 -0.24 14.00
C MET A 79 0.37 1.06 13.39
N ASP A 80 -0.92 1.12 13.08
CA ASP A 80 -1.56 2.32 12.48
C ASP A 80 -1.67 3.50 13.45
N ASN A 81 -1.67 3.23 14.74
CA ASN A 81 -1.65 4.26 15.78
C ASN A 81 -0.24 4.83 16.02
N ASP A 82 0.81 4.22 15.48
CA ASP A 82 2.14 4.80 15.53
C ASP A 82 2.23 6.08 14.68
N LYS A 83 2.79 7.13 15.27
CA LYS A 83 2.81 8.47 14.64
C LYS A 83 3.59 8.47 13.33
N LEU A 84 4.75 7.80 13.27
CA LEU A 84 5.60 7.80 12.08
C LEU A 84 4.97 6.98 10.97
N ILE A 85 4.43 5.80 11.31
CA ILE A 85 3.74 4.93 10.34
C ILE A 85 2.47 5.60 9.80
N LYS A 86 1.71 6.29 10.64
CA LYS A 86 0.55 7.07 10.21
C LYS A 86 0.93 8.16 9.21
N GLN A 87 1.97 8.95 9.52
CA GLN A 87 2.47 9.99 8.62
C GLN A 87 2.96 9.41 7.28
N TYR A 88 3.65 8.27 7.33
CA TYR A 88 4.06 7.54 6.14
C TYR A 88 2.85 7.12 5.28
N ASN A 89 1.84 6.51 5.89
CA ASN A 89 0.64 6.06 5.20
C ASN A 89 -0.16 7.22 4.58
N ASP A 90 -0.26 8.36 5.26
CA ASP A 90 -0.98 9.53 4.75
C ASP A 90 -0.24 10.18 3.55
N LEU A 91 1.10 10.18 3.56
CA LEU A 91 1.89 10.59 2.40
C LEU A 91 1.75 9.63 1.23
N LEU A 92 1.75 8.32 1.48
CA LEU A 92 1.50 7.34 0.43
C LEU A 92 0.14 7.53 -0.22
N LYS A 93 -0.92 7.80 0.55
CA LYS A 93 -2.25 8.12 -0.01
C LYS A 93 -2.20 9.33 -0.94
N THR A 94 -1.49 10.39 -0.53
CA THR A 94 -1.33 11.61 -1.32
C THR A 94 -0.68 11.34 -2.68
N ILE A 95 0.30 10.44 -2.73
CA ILE A 95 0.96 10.05 -4.00
C ILE A 95 0.09 9.09 -4.81
N ASN A 96 -0.57 8.14 -4.15
CA ASN A 96 -1.31 7.08 -4.82
C ASN A 96 -2.65 7.55 -5.39
N GLU A 97 -3.33 8.52 -4.77
CA GLU A 97 -4.64 8.99 -5.22
C GLU A 97 -4.63 9.57 -6.67
N PRO A 98 -3.66 10.43 -7.06
CA PRO A 98 -3.52 10.84 -8.46
C PRO A 98 -3.27 9.66 -9.42
N LEU A 99 -2.52 8.64 -8.98
CA LEU A 99 -2.22 7.45 -9.78
C LEU A 99 -3.47 6.58 -9.98
N TYR A 100 -4.25 6.36 -8.93
CA TYR A 100 -5.53 5.67 -8.99
C TYR A 100 -6.52 6.40 -9.89
N TYR A 101 -6.57 7.73 -9.82
CA TYR A 101 -7.43 8.52 -10.70
C TYR A 101 -7.02 8.37 -12.17
N LEU A 102 -5.71 8.37 -12.47
CA LEU A 102 -5.20 8.14 -13.83
C LEU A 102 -5.55 6.74 -14.33
N GLU A 103 -5.35 5.71 -13.52
CA GLU A 103 -5.71 4.32 -13.84
C GLU A 103 -7.21 4.22 -14.16
N PHE A 104 -8.08 4.74 -13.28
CA PHE A 104 -9.51 4.77 -13.48
C PHE A 104 -9.89 5.48 -14.79
N LYS A 105 -9.31 6.65 -15.06
CA LYS A 105 -9.58 7.40 -16.29
C LYS A 105 -9.16 6.63 -17.53
N LEU A 106 -7.99 6.00 -17.53
CA LEU A 106 -7.53 5.16 -18.64
C LEU A 106 -8.49 4.00 -18.88
N ILE A 107 -8.84 3.23 -17.85
CA ILE A 107 -9.80 2.12 -17.95
C ILE A 107 -11.14 2.61 -18.53
N SER A 108 -11.67 3.72 -18.02
CA SER A 108 -12.95 4.27 -18.47
C SER A 108 -12.93 4.72 -19.95
N LEU A 109 -11.80 5.24 -20.43
CA LEU A 109 -11.64 5.65 -21.84
C LEU A 109 -11.56 4.44 -22.77
N PHE A 110 -10.92 3.34 -22.36
CA PHE A 110 -10.87 2.11 -23.13
C PHE A 110 -12.23 1.38 -23.17
N GLN A 111 -12.98 1.39 -22.06
CA GLN A 111 -14.34 0.85 -22.03
C GLN A 111 -15.30 1.60 -22.96
N LYS A 112 -15.23 2.94 -23.00
CA LYS A 112 -16.06 3.75 -23.93
C LYS A 112 -15.75 3.48 -25.40
N ARG A 113 -14.50 3.17 -25.74
CA ARG A 113 -14.12 2.80 -27.12
C ARG A 113 -14.64 1.42 -27.54
N GLY A 114 -14.75 0.49 -26.60
CA GLY A 114 -15.35 -0.84 -26.86
C GLY A 114 -16.83 -0.78 -27.22
N HIS A 115 -17.58 0.22 -26.72
CA HIS A 115 -19.01 0.40 -27.01
C HIS A 115 -19.32 1.20 -28.29
N HIS A 116 -18.30 1.68 -29.01
CA HIS A 116 -18.47 2.39 -30.29
C HIS A 116 -17.93 1.59 -31.49
N GLN A 117 -17.65 0.30 -31.29
CA GLN A 117 -17.26 -0.65 -32.35
C GLN A 117 -18.30 -1.77 -32.55
N CYS A 118 -19.52 -1.61 -32.05
CA CYS A 118 -20.66 -2.48 -32.34
C CYS A 118 -21.71 -1.71 -33.14
#